data_AF-A0A3D2M8S7-F1
#
_entry.id   AF-A0A3D2M8S7-F1
#
_cell.length_a   1.000
_cell.length_b   1.000
_cell.length_c   1.000
_cell.angle_alpha   90.00
_cell.angle_beta   90.00
_cell.angle_gamma   90.00
#
_symmetry.space_group_name_H-M   'P 1'
#
loop_
_entity.id
_entity.type
_entity.pdbx_description
1 polymer ?
#
loop_
_entity_poly.entity_id
_entity_poly.type
_entity_poly.pdbx_seq_one_letter_code
_entity_poly.pdbx_strand_id
1 'polypeptide(L)'
;MVVPFAARTAALINARPGELRAALAGFGLFFCLFTGYFMLRPIRESMGIQGGVDNLQWLFTATFFAMLLAVPLFAWLNSKVPRIHYIDWVYGFFCLNLLLFAGLFFVLRDSIWLARVFYVWISVYNLFVVSVAWSLMADVFDAPQARRLFAFIAAGASVGGLVGPALSALLVDLLGQFGLMLLAALLLAAAVAIKHFLMAWRDELGAGRPGAEHAESPRRPVAGNPFSGLTRVLGSSYLLGIAAFVLLLTTASTFLYFEQARLVAELFPDRAEQVRVFGAIDFVV
;
A
#
# COMPACT_ATOMS: atom_id res chain seq x y z
N MET A 1 28.94 -12.96 28.24
CA MET A 1 27.68 -13.54 27.70
C MET A 1 27.19 -12.66 26.57
N VAL A 2 27.45 -13.05 25.32
CA VAL A 2 26.98 -12.32 24.14
C VAL A 2 25.50 -12.65 23.98
N VAL A 3 24.62 -11.74 24.39
CA VAL A 3 23.19 -11.85 24.08
C VAL A 3 23.08 -11.95 22.55
N PRO A 4 22.52 -13.03 21.99
CA PRO A 4 22.47 -13.21 20.54
C PRO A 4 21.76 -12.01 19.91
N PHE A 5 22.24 -11.55 18.75
CA PHE A 5 21.70 -10.38 18.04
C PHE A 5 20.17 -10.44 17.90
N ALA A 6 19.64 -11.64 17.66
CA ALA A 6 18.20 -11.94 17.61
C ALA A 6 17.44 -11.59 18.91
N ALA A 7 18.04 -11.75 20.08
CA ALA A 7 17.43 -11.41 21.37
C ALA A 7 17.45 -9.89 21.63
N ARG A 8 18.46 -9.17 21.14
CA ARG A 8 18.49 -7.70 21.19
C ARG A 8 17.46 -7.07 20.26
N THR A 9 17.35 -7.58 19.03
CA THR A 9 16.33 -7.12 18.07
C THR A 9 14.92 -7.45 18.55
N ALA A 10 14.71 -8.63 19.14
CA ALA A 10 13.42 -9.00 19.74
C ALA A 10 13.05 -8.10 20.93
N ALA A 11 14.01 -7.71 21.77
CA ALA A 11 13.75 -6.78 22.87
C ALA A 11 13.39 -5.37 22.37
N LEU A 12 14.07 -4.88 21.33
CA LEU A 12 13.82 -3.56 20.73
C LEU A 12 12.42 -3.43 20.12
N ILE A 13 11.94 -4.48 19.45
CA ILE A 13 10.59 -4.48 18.84
C ILE A 13 9.53 -5.05 19.80
N ASN A 14 9.90 -5.32 21.06
CA ASN A 14 9.07 -6.02 22.02
C ASN A 14 8.38 -7.24 21.39
N ALA A 15 9.13 -8.17 20.79
CA ALA A 15 8.64 -9.43 20.24
C ALA A 15 8.84 -10.58 21.24
N ARG A 16 7.84 -11.45 21.40
CA ARG A 16 7.97 -12.68 22.19
C ARG A 16 8.75 -13.75 21.41
N PRO A 17 9.25 -14.81 22.08
CA PRO A 17 9.88 -15.94 21.41
C PRO A 17 8.98 -16.50 20.30
N GLY A 18 9.50 -16.61 19.08
CA GLY A 18 8.75 -17.08 17.91
C GLY A 18 8.08 -15.98 17.05
N GLU A 19 7.92 -14.75 17.57
CA GLU A 19 7.28 -13.64 16.84
C GLU A 19 8.25 -12.85 15.96
N LEU A 20 9.56 -12.90 16.23
CA LEU A 20 10.57 -12.10 15.51
C LEU A 20 10.59 -12.41 14.00
N ARG A 21 10.49 -13.69 13.61
CA ARG A 21 10.50 -14.09 12.19
C ARG A 21 9.26 -13.58 11.47
N ALA A 22 8.10 -13.63 12.12
CA ALA A 22 6.86 -13.10 11.57
C ALA A 22 6.88 -11.58 11.46
N ALA A 23 7.42 -10.88 12.46
CA ALA A 23 7.58 -9.43 12.42
C ALA A 23 8.52 -8.98 11.28
N LEU A 24 9.66 -9.66 11.11
CA LEU A 24 10.59 -9.39 10.00
C LEU A 24 9.99 -9.73 8.63
N ALA A 25 9.23 -10.83 8.54
CA ALA A 25 8.49 -11.18 7.34
C ALA A 25 7.41 -10.14 7.02
N GLY A 26 6.65 -9.68 8.01
CA GLY A 26 5.68 -8.59 7.85
C GLY A 26 6.35 -7.29 7.37
N PHE A 27 7.47 -6.91 7.98
CA PHE A 27 8.30 -5.79 7.53
C PHE A 27 8.73 -5.96 6.07
N GLY A 28 9.27 -7.14 5.72
CA GLY A 28 9.72 -7.46 4.37
C GLY A 28 8.59 -7.41 3.34
N LEU A 29 7.39 -7.87 3.72
CA LEU A 29 6.20 -7.80 2.88
C LEU A 29 5.84 -6.35 2.56
N PHE A 30 5.69 -5.49 3.57
CA PHE A 30 5.41 -4.07 3.34
C PHE A 30 6.52 -3.37 2.57
N PHE A 31 7.78 -3.67 2.90
CA PHE A 31 8.93 -3.15 2.18
C PHE A 31 8.87 -3.49 0.69
N CYS A 32 8.63 -4.75 0.32
CA CYS A 32 8.52 -5.16 -1.08
C CYS A 32 7.35 -4.47 -1.79
N LEU A 33 6.18 -4.44 -1.16
CA LEU A 33 4.98 -3.84 -1.75
C LEU A 33 5.11 -2.33 -1.95
N PHE A 34 5.60 -1.61 -0.93
CA PHE A 34 5.78 -0.17 -0.98
C PHE A 34 6.94 0.21 -1.91
N THR A 35 8.06 -0.51 -1.87
CA THR A 35 9.16 -0.28 -2.81
C THR A 35 8.67 -0.44 -4.26
N GLY A 36 7.95 -1.53 -4.56
CA GLY A 36 7.41 -1.78 -5.90
C GLY A 36 6.43 -0.70 -6.35
N TYR A 37 5.51 -0.28 -5.49
CA TYR A 37 4.55 0.78 -5.81
C TYR A 37 5.23 2.14 -6.00
N PHE A 38 6.02 2.59 -5.02
CA PHE A 38 6.64 3.92 -5.05
C PHE A 38 7.72 4.03 -6.13
N MET A 39 8.34 2.92 -6.55
CA MET A 39 9.23 2.88 -7.70
C MET A 39 8.48 3.16 -9.02
N LEU A 40 7.23 2.74 -9.14
CA LEU A 40 6.42 2.98 -10.33
C LEU A 40 5.72 4.35 -10.33
N ARG A 41 5.68 5.05 -9.19
CA ARG A 41 5.04 6.36 -9.06
C ARG A 41 5.69 7.44 -9.94
N PRO A 42 7.03 7.63 -9.98
CA PRO A 42 7.66 8.58 -10.90
C PRO A 42 7.35 8.28 -12.37
N ILE A 43 7.26 6.99 -12.73
CA ILE A 43 6.88 6.56 -14.08
C ILE A 43 5.45 7.02 -14.38
N ARG A 44 4.50 6.79 -13.46
CA ARG A 44 3.13 7.29 -13.59
C ARG A 44 3.10 8.80 -13.82
N GLU A 45 3.84 9.57 -13.03
CA GLU A 45 3.85 11.03 -13.12
C GLU A 45 4.39 11.50 -14.47
N SER A 46 5.50 10.90 -14.95
CA SER A 46 6.03 11.16 -16.28
C SER A 46 5.02 10.83 -17.39
N MET A 47 4.34 9.68 -17.30
CA MET A 47 3.32 9.25 -18.26
C MET A 47 2.08 10.15 -18.28
N GLY A 48 1.69 10.70 -17.13
CA GLY A 48 0.62 11.68 -17.04
C GLY A 48 0.94 12.98 -17.79
N ILE A 49 2.19 13.43 -17.72
CA ILE A 49 2.67 14.64 -18.41
C ILE A 49 2.80 14.40 -19.93
N GLN A 50 3.32 13.23 -20.34
CA GLN A 50 3.42 12.85 -21.75
C GLN A 50 2.05 12.85 -22.47
N GLY A 51 0.97 12.53 -21.75
CA GLY A 51 -0.40 12.59 -22.28
C GLY A 51 -1.01 13.99 -22.44
N GLY A 52 -0.22 15.04 -22.14
CA GLY A 52 -0.61 16.44 -22.14
C GLY A 52 -1.11 16.89 -20.75
N VAL A 53 -0.47 17.91 -20.19
CA VAL A 53 -0.78 18.47 -18.85
C VAL A 53 -2.24 18.90 -18.74
N ASP A 54 -2.84 19.40 -19.82
CA ASP A 54 -4.25 19.82 -19.87
C ASP A 54 -5.25 18.66 -19.71
N ASN A 55 -4.80 17.42 -19.96
CA ASN A 55 -5.62 16.20 -19.81
C ASN A 55 -5.47 15.55 -18.43
N LEU A 56 -4.63 16.09 -17.55
CA LEU A 56 -4.41 15.51 -16.23
C LEU A 56 -5.70 15.50 -15.40
N GLN A 57 -6.53 16.53 -15.53
CA GLN A 57 -7.88 16.58 -14.93
C GLN A 57 -8.74 15.37 -15.34
N TRP A 58 -8.72 14.99 -16.62
CA TRP A 58 -9.47 13.84 -17.12
C TRP A 58 -8.91 12.52 -16.59
N LEU A 59 -7.60 12.42 -16.39
CA LEU A 59 -6.97 11.27 -15.74
C LEU A 59 -7.40 11.13 -14.28
N PHE A 60 -7.51 12.24 -13.54
CA PHE A 60 -8.06 12.23 -12.19
C PHE A 60 -9.54 11.85 -12.17
N THR A 61 -10.35 12.39 -13.07
CA THR A 61 -11.77 12.02 -13.22
C THR A 61 -11.93 10.54 -13.56
N ALA A 62 -11.13 10.02 -14.51
CA ALA A 62 -11.13 8.60 -14.85
C ALA A 62 -10.71 7.73 -13.67
N THR A 63 -9.69 8.15 -12.90
CA THR A 63 -9.28 7.48 -11.67
C THR A 63 -10.40 7.46 -10.63
N PHE A 64 -11.11 8.58 -10.45
CA PHE A 64 -12.26 8.66 -9.55
C PHE A 64 -13.34 7.63 -9.90
N PHE A 65 -13.79 7.60 -11.16
CA PHE A 65 -14.80 6.64 -11.59
C PHE A 65 -14.29 5.19 -11.57
N ALA A 66 -13.03 4.95 -11.94
CA ALA A 66 -12.42 3.64 -11.85
C ALA A 66 -12.40 3.14 -10.39
N MET A 67 -12.03 3.99 -9.44
CA MET A 67 -12.08 3.67 -8.01
C MET A 67 -13.50 3.44 -7.51
N LEU A 68 -14.44 4.29 -7.93
CA LEU A 68 -15.85 4.18 -7.56
C LEU A 68 -16.46 2.83 -8.00
N LEU A 69 -16.00 2.28 -9.12
CA LEU A 69 -16.40 0.95 -9.60
C LEU A 69 -15.58 -0.18 -8.97
N ALA A 70 -14.27 0.01 -8.83
CA ALA A 70 -13.36 -1.02 -8.37
C ALA A 70 -13.58 -1.36 -6.88
N VAL A 71 -13.84 -0.36 -6.03
CA VAL A 71 -14.03 -0.56 -4.59
C VAL A 71 -15.24 -1.46 -4.27
N PRO A 72 -16.46 -1.21 -4.80
CA PRO A 72 -17.60 -2.10 -4.60
C PRO A 72 -17.40 -3.49 -5.22
N LEU A 73 -16.81 -3.56 -6.43
CA LEU A 73 -16.52 -4.83 -7.08
C LEU A 73 -15.59 -5.70 -6.22
N PHE A 74 -14.62 -5.07 -5.59
CA PHE A 74 -13.67 -5.73 -4.70
C PHE A 74 -14.32 -6.18 -3.38
N ALA A 75 -15.15 -5.32 -2.78
CA ALA A 75 -15.93 -5.67 -1.60
C ALA A 75 -16.86 -6.88 -1.88
N TRP A 76 -17.43 -6.95 -3.08
CA TRP A 76 -18.20 -8.09 -3.55
C TRP A 76 -17.36 -9.34 -3.77
N LEU A 77 -16.17 -9.22 -4.36
CA LEU A 77 -15.30 -10.37 -4.57
C LEU A 77 -14.83 -10.96 -3.22
N ASN A 78 -14.54 -10.11 -2.24
CA ASN A 78 -14.15 -10.51 -0.89
C ASN A 78 -15.28 -11.22 -0.12
N SER A 79 -16.56 -10.98 -0.47
CA SER A 79 -17.68 -11.69 0.16
C SER A 79 -17.92 -13.09 -0.41
N LYS A 80 -17.37 -13.39 -1.60
CA LYS A 80 -17.53 -14.69 -2.26
C LYS A 80 -16.33 -15.62 -2.13
N VAL A 81 -15.12 -15.08 -1.98
CA VAL A 81 -13.87 -15.85 -2.00
C VAL A 81 -13.27 -15.93 -0.59
N PRO A 82 -12.80 -17.10 -0.12
CA PRO A 82 -12.03 -17.18 1.12
C PRO A 82 -10.80 -16.27 1.07
N ARG A 83 -10.57 -15.51 2.14
CA ARG A 83 -9.51 -14.47 2.20
C ARG A 83 -8.11 -15.03 1.88
N ILE A 84 -7.87 -16.30 2.20
CA ILE A 84 -6.56 -16.92 1.94
C ILE A 84 -6.23 -17.00 0.44
N HIS A 85 -7.19 -17.39 -0.40
CA HIS A 85 -7.00 -17.47 -1.86
C HIS A 85 -7.15 -16.11 -2.51
N TYR A 86 -8.01 -15.25 -1.96
CA TYR A 86 -8.25 -13.91 -2.46
C TYR A 86 -6.96 -13.11 -2.69
N ILE A 87 -6.04 -13.15 -1.73
CA ILE A 87 -4.77 -12.42 -1.81
C ILE A 87 -3.90 -12.92 -2.96
N ASP A 88 -3.84 -14.24 -3.18
CA ASP A 88 -3.04 -14.82 -4.28
C ASP A 88 -3.62 -14.43 -5.63
N TRP A 89 -4.95 -14.40 -5.75
CA TRP A 89 -5.62 -13.99 -6.97
C TRP A 89 -5.39 -12.51 -7.27
N VAL A 90 -5.51 -11.65 -6.26
CA VAL A 90 -5.32 -10.21 -6.42
C VAL A 90 -3.86 -9.87 -6.77
N TYR A 91 -2.89 -10.39 -6.01
CA TYR A 91 -1.47 -10.13 -6.30
C TYR A 91 -1.00 -10.83 -7.56
N GLY A 92 -1.51 -12.03 -7.87
CA GLY A 92 -1.25 -12.73 -9.13
C GLY A 92 -1.80 -11.96 -10.33
N PHE A 93 -3.03 -11.46 -10.25
CA PHE A 93 -3.61 -10.59 -11.27
C PHE A 93 -2.73 -9.35 -11.51
N PHE A 94 -2.38 -8.62 -10.45
CA PHE A 94 -1.54 -7.42 -10.61
C PHE A 94 -0.13 -7.73 -11.12
N CYS A 95 0.45 -8.87 -10.74
CA CYS A 95 1.73 -9.32 -11.27
C CYS A 95 1.64 -9.59 -12.78
N LEU A 96 0.62 -10.33 -13.24
CA LEU A 96 0.38 -10.57 -14.67
C LEU A 96 0.14 -9.27 -15.44
N ASN A 97 -0.60 -8.32 -14.86
CA ASN A 97 -0.81 -7.00 -15.47
C ASN A 97 0.50 -6.23 -15.58
N LEU A 98 1.37 -6.23 -14.56
CA LEU A 98 2.69 -5.59 -14.64
C LEU A 98 3.55 -6.19 -15.75
N LEU A 99 3.57 -7.51 -15.89
CA LEU A 99 4.29 -8.20 -16.97
C LEU A 99 3.70 -7.85 -18.35
N LEU A 100 2.38 -7.78 -18.46
CA LEU A 100 1.70 -7.37 -19.69
C LEU A 100 2.04 -5.92 -20.05
N PHE A 101 1.94 -4.99 -19.10
CA PHE A 101 2.32 -3.60 -19.34
C PHE A 101 3.80 -3.47 -19.70
N ALA A 102 4.69 -4.20 -19.02
CA ALA A 102 6.11 -4.24 -19.39
C ALA A 102 6.28 -4.65 -20.86
N GLY A 103 5.67 -5.78 -21.27
CA GLY A 103 5.71 -6.23 -22.67
C GLY A 103 5.10 -5.21 -23.65
N LEU A 104 3.97 -4.60 -23.30
CA LEU A 104 3.31 -3.59 -24.13
C LEU A 104 4.17 -2.32 -24.27
N PHE A 105 4.81 -1.84 -23.21
CA PHE A 105 5.72 -0.69 -23.28
C PHE A 105 7.01 -1.01 -24.03
N PHE A 106 7.45 -2.27 -24.05
CA PHE A 106 8.59 -2.69 -24.87
C PHE A 106 8.27 -2.59 -26.38
N VAL A 107 7.04 -2.93 -26.77
CA VAL A 107 6.59 -2.92 -28.18
C VAL A 107 6.05 -1.54 -28.61
N LEU A 108 5.25 -0.88 -27.78
CA LEU A 108 4.48 0.34 -28.08
C LEU A 108 5.01 1.53 -27.26
N ARG A 109 6.30 1.85 -27.41
CA ARG A 109 7.03 2.79 -26.55
C ARG A 109 6.39 4.19 -26.44
N ASP A 110 5.78 4.68 -27.52
CA ASP A 110 5.25 6.05 -27.62
C ASP A 110 3.72 6.13 -27.56
N SER A 111 3.05 5.06 -27.09
CA SER A 111 1.59 5.04 -27.03
C SER A 111 1.05 5.86 -25.87
N ILE A 112 0.52 7.05 -26.19
CA ILE A 112 -0.15 7.94 -25.22
C ILE A 112 -1.34 7.25 -24.53
N TRP A 113 -2.08 6.41 -25.25
CA TRP A 113 -3.21 5.68 -24.66
C TRP A 113 -2.74 4.63 -23.64
N LEU A 114 -1.62 3.95 -23.91
CA LEU A 114 -1.04 3.00 -22.97
C LEU A 114 -0.58 3.70 -21.68
N ALA A 115 0.07 4.87 -21.82
CA ALA A 115 0.47 5.73 -20.70
C ALA A 115 -0.74 6.15 -19.84
N ARG A 116 -1.84 6.57 -20.46
CA ARG A 116 -3.09 6.96 -19.76
C ARG A 116 -3.75 5.79 -19.04
N VAL A 117 -3.83 4.62 -19.69
CA VAL A 117 -4.39 3.40 -19.07
C VAL A 117 -3.53 2.96 -17.89
N PHE A 118 -2.21 2.97 -18.03
CA PHE A 118 -1.27 2.65 -16.96
C PHE A 118 -1.43 3.60 -15.77
N TYR A 119 -1.61 4.90 -16.02
CA TYR A 119 -1.83 5.91 -14.98
C TYR A 119 -3.06 5.62 -14.12
N VAL A 120 -4.19 5.27 -14.75
CA VAL A 120 -5.42 4.92 -14.03
C VAL A 120 -5.23 3.58 -13.30
N TRP A 121 -4.67 2.59 -14.00
CA TRP A 121 -4.45 1.25 -13.46
C TRP A 121 -3.56 1.26 -12.21
N ILE A 122 -2.45 2.00 -12.21
CA ILE A 122 -1.54 2.02 -11.06
C ILE A 122 -2.16 2.73 -9.85
N SER A 123 -3.06 3.69 -10.10
CA SER A 123 -3.82 4.33 -9.03
C SER A 123 -4.71 3.28 -8.34
N VAL A 124 -5.43 2.48 -9.13
CA VAL A 124 -6.27 1.38 -8.64
C VAL A 124 -5.42 0.31 -7.93
N TYR A 125 -4.29 -0.10 -8.52
CA TYR A 125 -3.31 -1.03 -7.94
C TYR A 125 -2.89 -0.63 -6.52
N ASN A 126 -2.53 0.65 -6.31
CA ASN A 126 -2.07 1.15 -5.01
C ASN A 126 -3.09 0.89 -3.90
N LEU A 127 -4.35 1.25 -4.14
CA LEU A 127 -5.41 1.10 -3.16
C LEU A 127 -5.56 -0.36 -2.73
N PHE A 128 -5.53 -1.27 -3.71
CA PHE A 128 -5.71 -2.69 -3.45
C PHE A 128 -4.52 -3.32 -2.75
N VAL A 129 -3.31 -3.05 -3.22
CA VAL A 129 -2.09 -3.62 -2.63
C VAL A 129 -1.97 -3.25 -1.17
N VAL A 130 -2.20 -1.98 -0.84
CA VAL A 130 -2.13 -1.49 0.54
C VAL A 130 -3.28 -2.06 1.38
N SER A 131 -4.51 -2.04 0.88
CA SER A 131 -5.68 -2.55 1.60
C SER A 131 -5.56 -4.05 1.91
N VAL A 132 -5.13 -4.84 0.93
CA VAL A 132 -4.94 -6.29 1.07
C VAL A 132 -3.80 -6.61 2.03
N ALA A 133 -2.69 -5.87 1.96
CA ALA A 133 -1.56 -6.06 2.87
C ALA A 133 -1.97 -5.86 4.34
N TRP A 134 -2.74 -4.81 4.62
CA TRP A 134 -3.25 -4.57 5.98
C TRP A 134 -4.27 -5.63 6.43
N SER A 135 -5.16 -6.06 5.53
CA SER A 135 -6.07 -7.17 5.83
C SER A 135 -5.30 -8.46 6.15
N LEU A 136 -4.23 -8.76 5.40
CA LEU A 136 -3.38 -9.91 5.64
C LEU A 136 -2.74 -9.85 7.03
N MET A 137 -2.20 -8.69 7.43
CA MET A 137 -1.61 -8.56 8.77
C MET A 137 -2.64 -8.76 9.87
N ALA A 138 -3.84 -8.21 9.70
CA ALA A 138 -4.93 -8.39 10.65
C ALA A 138 -5.39 -9.86 10.73
N ASP A 139 -5.30 -10.60 9.62
CA ASP A 139 -5.61 -12.03 9.60
C ASP A 139 -4.48 -12.88 10.24
N VAL A 140 -3.21 -12.43 10.18
CA VAL A 140 -2.02 -13.17 10.65
C VAL A 140 -1.76 -12.97 12.15
N PHE A 141 -1.87 -11.75 12.66
CA PHE A 141 -1.53 -11.40 14.05
C PHE A 141 -2.78 -11.25 14.92
N ASP A 142 -2.74 -11.72 16.16
CA ASP A 142 -3.81 -11.46 17.12
C ASP A 142 -3.78 -10.00 17.63
N ALA A 143 -4.88 -9.54 18.25
CA ALA A 143 -4.98 -8.15 18.73
C ALA A 143 -3.84 -7.72 19.68
N PRO A 144 -3.39 -8.55 20.65
CA PRO A 144 -2.21 -8.26 21.47
C PRO A 144 -0.89 -8.16 20.68
N GLN A 145 -0.67 -9.06 19.72
CA GLN A 145 0.52 -9.05 18.85
C GLN A 145 0.52 -7.84 17.93
N ALA A 146 -0.62 -7.54 17.31
CA ALA A 146 -0.78 -6.42 16.39
C ALA A 146 -0.42 -5.09 17.07
N ARG A 147 -0.91 -4.85 18.30
CA ARG A 147 -0.59 -3.63 19.07
C ARG A 147 0.91 -3.42 19.33
N ARG A 148 1.70 -4.48 19.39
CA ARG A 148 3.15 -4.42 19.64
C ARG A 148 3.96 -4.34 18.34
N LEU A 149 3.60 -5.16 17.36
CA LEU A 149 4.42 -5.41 16.18
C LEU A 149 4.05 -4.54 14.98
N PHE A 150 2.81 -4.01 14.92
CA PHE A 150 2.37 -3.25 13.74
C PHE A 150 3.18 -1.99 13.51
N ALA A 151 3.65 -1.30 14.55
CA ALA A 151 4.50 -0.12 14.39
C ALA A 151 5.81 -0.49 13.66
N PHE A 152 6.44 -1.60 14.05
CA PHE A 152 7.65 -2.09 13.38
C PHE A 152 7.35 -2.56 11.95
N ILE A 153 6.27 -3.30 11.74
CA ILE A 153 5.86 -3.76 10.40
C ILE A 153 5.56 -2.57 9.48
N ALA A 154 4.86 -1.55 10.00
CA ALA A 154 4.55 -0.31 9.29
C ALA A 154 5.81 0.46 8.90
N ALA A 155 6.88 0.40 9.71
CA ALA A 155 8.16 1.01 9.34
C ALA A 155 8.72 0.44 8.02
N GLY A 156 8.40 -0.82 7.68
CA GLY A 156 8.75 -1.41 6.38
C GLY A 156 8.11 -0.67 5.21
N ALA A 157 6.89 -0.16 5.39
CA ALA A 157 6.21 0.65 4.40
C ALA A 157 6.91 2.00 4.20
N SER A 158 7.34 2.65 5.28
CA SER A 158 8.09 3.91 5.23
C SER A 158 9.45 3.74 4.56
N VAL A 159 10.20 2.70 4.94
CA VAL A 159 11.49 2.38 4.31
C VAL A 159 11.31 2.06 2.83
N GLY A 160 10.30 1.27 2.46
CA GLY A 160 9.99 0.98 1.06
C GLY A 160 9.56 2.22 0.27
N GLY A 161 8.82 3.14 0.90
CA GLY A 161 8.43 4.41 0.30
C GLY A 161 9.61 5.34 0.00
N LEU A 162 10.70 5.25 0.78
CA LEU A 162 11.95 5.97 0.53
C LEU A 162 12.82 5.27 -0.52
N VAL A 163 12.96 3.95 -0.40
CA VAL A 163 13.83 3.14 -1.28
C VAL A 163 13.25 3.03 -2.69
N GLY A 164 11.92 2.96 -2.85
CA GLY A 164 11.27 2.81 -4.15
C GLY A 164 11.63 3.91 -5.17
N PRO A 165 11.39 5.19 -4.88
CA PRO A 165 11.73 6.29 -5.78
C PRO A 165 13.24 6.42 -6.00
N ALA A 166 14.05 6.15 -4.97
CA ALA A 166 15.51 6.14 -5.09
C ALA A 166 15.99 5.06 -6.08
N LEU A 167 15.46 3.83 -5.97
CA LEU A 167 15.73 2.77 -6.94
C LEU A 167 15.25 3.14 -8.34
N SER A 168 14.07 3.76 -8.48
CA SER A 168 13.60 4.26 -9.77
C SER A 168 14.59 5.25 -10.37
N ALA A 169 15.06 6.24 -9.61
CA ALA A 169 15.98 7.26 -10.11
C ALA A 169 17.36 6.69 -10.48
N LEU A 170 17.87 5.74 -9.71
CA LEU A 170 19.19 5.13 -9.95
C LEU A 170 19.19 4.10 -11.07
N LEU A 171 18.09 3.39 -11.28
CA LEU A 171 18.01 2.27 -12.22
C LEU A 171 17.29 2.62 -13.52
N VAL A 172 16.58 3.75 -13.63
CA VAL A 172 15.83 4.10 -14.84
C VAL A 172 16.73 4.19 -16.08
N ASP A 173 17.94 4.74 -15.96
CA ASP A 173 18.87 4.89 -17.09
C ASP A 173 19.46 3.54 -17.53
N LEU A 174 19.55 2.56 -16.61
CA LEU A 174 20.14 1.25 -16.87
C LEU A 174 19.10 0.22 -17.33
N LEU A 175 17.95 0.17 -16.66
CA LEU A 175 16.88 -0.82 -16.85
C LEU A 175 15.74 -0.31 -17.73
N GLY A 176 15.62 1.00 -17.90
CA GLY A 176 14.46 1.63 -18.53
C GLY A 176 13.16 1.37 -17.78
N GLN A 177 12.05 1.82 -18.36
CA GLN A 177 10.71 1.60 -17.81
C GLN A 177 10.37 0.12 -17.74
N PHE A 178 10.71 -0.65 -18.78
CA PHE A 178 10.49 -2.09 -18.84
C PHE A 178 11.10 -2.83 -17.65
N GLY A 179 12.39 -2.61 -17.37
CA GLY A 179 13.07 -3.33 -16.29
C GLY A 179 12.61 -2.90 -14.90
N LEU A 180 12.20 -1.64 -14.71
CA LEU A 180 11.57 -1.19 -13.46
C LEU A 180 10.22 -1.90 -13.23
N MET A 181 9.42 -2.10 -14.28
CA MET A 181 8.16 -2.83 -14.17
C MET A 181 8.36 -4.31 -13.86
N LEU A 182 9.39 -4.94 -14.45
CA LEU A 182 9.78 -6.31 -14.09
C LEU A 182 10.27 -6.40 -12.65
N LEU A 183 11.06 -5.44 -12.18
CA LEU A 183 11.53 -5.40 -10.80
C LEU A 183 10.35 -5.23 -9.82
N ALA A 184 9.36 -4.39 -10.16
CA ALA A 184 8.14 -4.25 -9.38
C ALA A 184 7.33 -5.57 -9.33
N ALA A 185 7.23 -6.28 -10.46
CA ALA A 185 6.59 -7.60 -10.52
C ALA A 185 7.34 -8.65 -9.68
N LEU A 186 8.68 -8.62 -9.69
CA LEU A 186 9.53 -9.48 -8.86
C LEU A 186 9.31 -9.21 -7.36
N LEU A 187 9.27 -7.93 -6.97
CA LEU A 187 8.99 -7.53 -5.58
C LEU A 187 7.58 -7.97 -5.15
N LEU A 188 6.59 -7.86 -6.03
CA LEU A 188 5.23 -8.34 -5.77
C LEU A 188 5.19 -9.87 -5.61
N ALA A 189 5.92 -10.61 -6.46
CA ALA A 189 6.06 -12.07 -6.34
C ALA A 189 6.78 -12.48 -5.04
N ALA A 190 7.81 -11.73 -4.63
CA ALA A 190 8.46 -11.92 -3.34
C ALA A 190 7.50 -11.68 -2.17
N ALA A 191 6.66 -10.65 -2.25
CA ALA A 191 5.62 -10.38 -1.25
C ALA A 191 4.59 -11.53 -1.16
N VAL A 192 4.21 -12.15 -2.29
CA VAL A 192 3.38 -13.36 -2.30
C VAL A 192 4.08 -14.53 -1.60
N ALA A 193 5.37 -14.75 -1.85
CA ALA A 193 6.13 -15.81 -1.17
C ALA A 193 6.19 -15.58 0.36
N ILE A 194 6.42 -14.34 0.79
CA ILE A 194 6.42 -13.95 2.20
C ILE A 194 5.05 -14.16 2.84
N LYS A 195 3.96 -13.85 2.11
CA LYS A 195 2.59 -14.10 2.55
C LYS A 195 2.34 -15.58 2.84
N HIS A 196 2.82 -16.50 2.00
CA HIS A 196 2.69 -17.94 2.24
C HIS A 196 3.41 -18.37 3.52
N PHE A 197 4.63 -17.86 3.76
CA PHE A 197 5.35 -18.08 5.01
C PHE A 197 4.58 -17.56 6.24
N LEU A 198 4.03 -16.35 6.16
CA LEU A 198 3.25 -15.75 7.25
C LEU A 198 1.95 -16.53 7.54
N MET A 199 1.28 -17.03 6.51
CA MET A 199 0.08 -17.86 6.66
C MET A 199 0.38 -19.21 7.27
N ALA A 200 1.52 -19.83 6.95
CA ALA A 200 1.96 -21.05 7.63
C ALA A 200 2.27 -20.78 9.11
N TRP A 201 2.99 -19.70 9.42
CA TRP A 201 3.30 -19.30 10.80
C TRP A 201 2.04 -18.96 11.62
N ARG A 202 1.04 -18.33 10.99
CA ARG A 202 -0.23 -17.97 11.61
C ARG A 202 -0.94 -19.16 12.24
N ASP A 203 -0.92 -20.31 11.56
CA ASP A 203 -1.61 -21.52 12.03
C ASP A 203 -0.91 -22.15 13.25
N GLU A 204 0.37 -21.87 13.49
CA GLU A 204 1.14 -22.39 14.63
C GLU A 204 1.19 -21.42 15.83
N LEU A 205 1.50 -20.14 15.59
CA LEU A 205 1.90 -19.18 16.63
C LEU A 205 1.19 -17.81 16.53
N GLY A 206 0.45 -17.56 15.45
CA GLY A 206 -0.28 -16.31 15.22
C GLY A 206 -1.74 -16.38 15.65
N ALA A 207 -2.61 -15.69 14.91
CA ALA A 207 -4.04 -15.63 15.18
C ALA A 207 -4.79 -16.99 15.05
N GLY A 208 -4.15 -18.02 14.50
CA GLY A 208 -4.70 -19.38 14.38
C GLY A 208 -4.38 -20.31 15.56
N ARG A 209 -3.54 -19.87 16.52
CA ARG A 209 -3.07 -20.74 17.61
C ARG A 209 -4.19 -21.19 18.56
N PRO A 210 -4.07 -22.39 19.19
CA PRO A 210 -5.02 -22.84 20.20
C PRO A 210 -5.10 -21.85 21.36
N GLY A 211 -6.28 -21.27 21.61
CA GLY A 211 -6.51 -20.32 22.70
C GLY A 211 -6.31 -18.84 22.38
N ALA A 212 -6.07 -18.46 21.11
CA ALA A 212 -6.21 -17.06 20.69
C ALA A 212 -7.67 -16.61 20.80
N GLU A 213 -7.90 -15.32 21.13
CA GLU A 213 -9.23 -14.71 21.00
C GLU A 213 -9.75 -14.95 19.58
N HIS A 214 -11.03 -15.33 19.46
CA HIS A 214 -11.68 -15.69 18.20
C HIS A 214 -11.50 -14.60 17.13
N ALA A 215 -10.40 -14.67 16.38
CA ALA A 215 -10.27 -13.94 15.13
C ALA A 215 -11.25 -14.55 14.13
N GLU A 216 -12.04 -13.72 13.43
CA GLU A 216 -12.89 -14.18 12.33
C GLU A 216 -12.08 -15.12 11.41
N SER A 217 -12.59 -16.32 11.14
CA SER A 217 -11.84 -17.33 10.41
C SER A 217 -11.57 -16.87 8.97
N PRO A 218 -10.30 -16.70 8.54
CA PRO A 218 -9.96 -16.30 7.17
C PRO A 218 -10.31 -17.37 6.13
N ARG A 219 -10.66 -18.58 6.59
CA ARG A 219 -11.12 -19.71 5.78
C ARG A 219 -12.60 -19.62 5.43
N ARG A 220 -13.35 -18.69 6.02
CA ARG A 220 -14.76 -18.43 5.66
C ARG A 220 -14.85 -17.10 4.90
N PRO A 221 -15.60 -17.03 3.78
CA PRO A 221 -15.92 -15.76 3.15
C PRO A 221 -16.64 -14.86 4.16
N VAL A 222 -16.44 -13.55 4.06
CA VAL A 222 -17.23 -12.60 4.87
C VAL A 222 -18.66 -12.66 4.35
N ALA A 223 -19.54 -13.33 5.09
CA ALA A 223 -20.94 -13.46 4.71
C ALA A 223 -21.62 -12.06 4.76
N GLY A 224 -22.01 -11.52 3.60
CA GLY A 224 -22.78 -10.28 3.55
C GLY A 224 -22.84 -9.59 2.18
N ASN A 225 -23.81 -8.67 2.05
CA ASN A 225 -23.96 -7.75 0.93
C ASN A 225 -22.71 -6.83 0.84
N PRO A 226 -22.17 -6.48 -0.35
CA PRO A 226 -21.06 -5.51 -0.48
C PRO A 226 -21.30 -4.17 0.25
N PHE A 227 -22.57 -3.76 0.36
CA PHE A 227 -22.99 -2.58 1.10
C PHE A 227 -23.25 -2.83 2.59
N SER A 228 -23.14 -4.08 3.07
CA SER A 228 -23.30 -4.41 4.50
C SER A 228 -22.28 -3.69 5.37
N GLY A 229 -21.09 -3.38 4.85
CA GLY A 229 -20.11 -2.56 5.55
C GLY A 229 -20.62 -1.13 5.76
N LEU A 230 -21.19 -0.52 4.72
CA LEU A 230 -21.75 0.82 4.79
C LEU A 230 -22.97 0.87 5.73
N THR A 231 -23.88 -0.10 5.63
CA THR A 231 -25.04 -0.16 6.53
C THR A 231 -24.64 -0.48 7.97
N ARG A 232 -23.58 -1.27 8.21
CA ARG A 232 -23.05 -1.55 9.55
C ARG A 232 -22.36 -0.33 10.16
N VAL A 233 -21.66 0.48 9.35
CA VAL A 233 -21.12 1.78 9.78
C VAL A 233 -22.27 2.70 10.18
N LEU A 234 -23.27 2.89 9.31
CA LEU A 234 -24.43 3.74 9.59
C LEU A 234 -25.29 3.25 10.77
N GLY A 235 -25.30 1.94 11.04
CA GLY A 235 -26.05 1.32 12.13
C GLY A 235 -25.32 1.31 13.48
N SER A 236 -24.03 1.65 13.55
CA SER A 236 -23.25 1.61 14.79
C SER A 236 -22.73 3.00 15.16
N SER A 237 -23.16 3.51 16.32
CA SER A 237 -22.72 4.81 16.84
C SER A 237 -21.19 4.88 17.03
N TYR A 238 -20.55 3.77 17.36
CA TYR A 238 -19.10 3.67 17.47
C TYR A 238 -18.40 3.81 16.12
N LEU A 239 -18.87 3.08 15.09
CA LEU A 239 -18.30 3.18 13.74
C LEU A 239 -18.57 4.54 13.09
N LEU A 240 -19.75 5.13 13.34
CA LEU A 240 -20.04 6.52 12.97
C LEU A 240 -19.08 7.50 13.64
N GLY A 241 -18.75 7.29 14.93
CA GLY A 241 -17.75 8.09 15.63
C GLY A 241 -16.38 8.02 14.96
N ILE A 242 -15.93 6.83 14.57
CA ILE A 242 -14.67 6.66 13.81
C ILE A 242 -14.77 7.34 12.44
N ALA A 243 -15.86 7.14 11.70
CA ALA A 243 -16.05 7.77 10.39
C ALA A 243 -16.05 9.30 10.47
N ALA A 244 -16.74 9.87 11.46
CA ALA A 244 -16.76 11.30 11.73
C ALA A 244 -15.37 11.81 12.13
N PHE A 245 -14.67 11.10 13.01
CA PHE A 245 -13.30 11.43 13.39
C PHE A 245 -12.36 11.45 12.18
N VAL A 246 -12.40 10.43 11.32
CA VAL A 246 -11.58 10.37 10.10
C VAL A 246 -11.92 11.50 9.13
N LEU A 247 -13.21 11.84 8.99
CA LEU A 247 -13.65 12.94 8.12
C LEU A 247 -13.18 14.30 8.65
N LEU A 248 -13.33 14.55 9.96
CA LEU A 248 -12.85 15.76 10.60
C LEU A 248 -11.33 15.86 10.53
N LEU A 249 -10.61 14.77 10.82
CA LEU A 249 -9.16 14.69 10.73
C LEU A 249 -8.69 15.01 9.32
N THR A 250 -9.27 14.36 8.31
CA THR A 250 -8.90 14.58 6.91
C THR A 250 -9.19 16.02 6.48
N THR A 251 -10.36 16.55 6.83
CA THR A 251 -10.75 17.93 6.50
C THR A 251 -9.81 18.95 7.15
N ALA A 252 -9.50 18.77 8.44
CA ALA A 252 -8.58 19.63 9.16
C ALA A 252 -7.16 19.56 8.58
N SER A 253 -6.65 18.36 8.29
CA SER A 253 -5.34 18.18 7.64
C SER A 253 -5.28 18.84 6.26
N THR A 254 -6.33 18.70 5.45
CA THR A 254 -6.40 19.36 4.14
C THR A 254 -6.45 20.88 4.27
N PHE A 255 -7.23 21.42 5.21
CA PHE A 255 -7.28 22.85 5.46
C PHE A 255 -5.93 23.41 5.91
N LEU A 256 -5.28 22.75 6.88
CA LEU A 256 -3.95 23.13 7.36
C LEU A 256 -2.91 23.09 6.25
N TYR A 257 -2.97 22.10 5.37
CA TYR A 257 -2.10 22.03 4.19
C TYR A 257 -2.32 23.22 3.24
N PHE A 258 -3.57 23.59 2.95
CA PHE A 258 -3.87 24.76 2.10
C PHE A 258 -3.42 26.08 2.74
N GLU A 259 -3.63 26.26 4.05
CA GLU A 259 -3.14 27.45 4.75
C GLU A 259 -1.61 27.50 4.80
N GLN A 260 -0.94 26.37 5.02
CA GLN A 260 0.51 26.28 4.92
C GLN A 260 0.98 26.71 3.53
N ALA A 261 0.36 26.19 2.47
CA ALA A 261 0.72 26.55 1.10
C ALA A 261 0.45 28.03 0.79
N ARG A 262 -0.65 28.57 1.30
CA ARG A 262 -0.99 29.99 1.16
C ARG A 262 0.01 30.89 1.87
N LEU A 263 0.36 30.59 3.12
CA LEU A 263 1.36 31.33 3.89
C LEU A 263 2.74 31.30 3.23
N VAL A 264 3.16 30.14 2.72
CA VAL A 264 4.42 30.02 1.99
C VAL A 264 4.39 30.85 0.70
N ALA A 265 3.27 30.85 -0.04
CA ALA A 265 3.13 31.65 -1.25
C ALA A 265 3.12 33.17 -0.97
N GLU A 266 2.55 33.60 0.15
CA GLU A 266 2.47 35.02 0.55
C GLU A 266 3.80 35.54 1.11
N LEU A 267 4.50 34.73 1.91
CA LEU A 267 5.75 35.12 2.58
C LEU A 267 7.00 34.91 1.71
N PHE A 268 6.95 33.98 0.76
CA PHE A 268 8.06 33.65 -0.13
C PHE A 268 7.59 33.75 -1.58
N PRO A 269 7.73 34.92 -2.24
CA PRO A 269 7.23 35.11 -3.61
C PRO A 269 8.08 34.38 -4.66
N ASP A 270 9.35 34.11 -4.34
CA ASP A 270 10.27 33.40 -5.23
C ASP A 270 10.07 31.87 -5.16
N ARG A 271 9.96 31.23 -6.34
CA ARG A 271 9.70 29.78 -6.41
C ARG A 271 10.84 28.94 -5.83
N ALA A 272 12.09 29.37 -5.95
CA ALA A 272 13.21 28.60 -5.41
C ALA A 272 13.22 28.66 -3.88
N GLU A 273 12.79 29.78 -3.31
CA GLU A 273 12.64 29.94 -1.86
C GLU A 273 11.46 29.14 -1.30
N GLN A 274 10.31 29.13 -1.99
CA GLN A 274 9.17 28.24 -1.64
C GLN A 274 9.59 26.77 -1.60
N VAL A 275 10.29 26.29 -2.65
CA VAL A 275 10.80 24.90 -2.71
C VAL A 275 11.75 24.62 -1.54
N ARG A 276 12.60 25.58 -1.17
CA ARG A 276 13.53 25.43 -0.05
C ARG A 276 12.80 25.34 1.29
N VAL A 277 11.77 26.16 1.51
CA VAL A 277 10.95 26.15 2.73
C VAL A 277 10.15 24.87 2.86
N PHE A 278 9.46 24.44 1.79
CA PHE A 278 8.75 23.15 1.79
C PHE A 278 9.71 21.99 2.04
N GLY A 279 10.87 21.96 1.35
CA GLY A 279 11.88 20.93 1.58
C GLY A 279 12.44 20.91 3.00
N ALA A 280 12.57 22.08 3.64
CA ALA A 280 12.99 22.16 5.05
C ALA A 280 11.90 21.66 6.01
N ILE A 281 10.63 21.97 5.76
CA ILE A 281 9.50 21.48 6.56
C ILE A 281 9.41 19.95 6.47
N ASP A 282 9.42 19.39 5.25
CA ASP A 282 9.33 17.94 5.01
C ASP A 282 10.55 17.16 5.54
N PHE A 283 11.71 17.80 5.68
CA PHE A 283 12.90 17.16 6.27
C PHE A 283 12.83 17.08 7.80
N VAL A 284 12.16 18.04 8.44
CA VAL A 284 12.11 18.17 9.91
C VAL A 284 10.93 17.42 10.52
N VAL A 285 9.81 17.31 9.81
CA VAL A 285 8.52 16.77 10.29
C VAL A 285 8.22 15.42 9.65
#